data_AF-A0A358RLJ5-F1
#
_entry.id   AF-A0A358RLJ5-F1
#
_cell.length_a   1.000
_cell.length_b   1.000
_cell.length_c   1.000
_cell.angle_alpha   90.00
_cell.angle_beta   90.00
_cell.angle_gamma   90.00
#
_symmetry.space_group_name_H-M   'P 1'
#
loop_
_entity.id
_entity.type
_entity.pdbx_description
1 polymer ?
#
loop_
_entity_poly.entity_id
_entity_poly.type
_entity_poly.pdbx_seq_one_letter_code
_entity_poly.pdbx_strand_id
1 'polypeptide(L)'
;MSEILRLIAGGLLALIACYVGLLIKRRYKSRAEYYKSACEFAKCVATELSMKKTPMPDVAETFLKGRNGDFEKTVETWLDLAKKGQTFVYENTLVSLLKNDEKKQIADFFSALGKTALDDQLSHIGYYENVFESKRAKCEDESKKLGGMYFKLCVLLGIAIMLILA
;
A
#
# COMPACT_ATOMS: atom_id res chain seq x y z
N MET A 1 -4.86 16.28 -45.47
CA MET A 1 -3.83 16.04 -44.43
C MET A 1 -4.32 16.36 -43.01
N SER A 2 -5.12 17.41 -42.80
CA SER A 2 -5.64 17.80 -41.48
C SER A 2 -6.55 16.76 -40.82
N GLU A 3 -7.41 16.07 -41.58
CA GLU A 3 -8.35 15.07 -41.03
C GLU A 3 -7.65 13.80 -40.55
N ILE A 4 -6.71 13.27 -41.34
CA ILE A 4 -5.88 12.12 -40.95
C ILE A 4 -5.09 12.45 -39.67
N LEU A 5 -4.56 13.67 -39.56
CA LEU A 5 -3.83 14.12 -38.37
C LEU A 5 -4.73 14.21 -37.12
N ARG A 6 -5.99 14.66 -37.27
CA ARG A 6 -6.97 14.71 -36.17
C ARG A 6 -7.39 13.31 -35.70
N LEU A 7 -7.59 12.38 -36.63
CA LEU A 7 -7.88 10.97 -36.31
C LEU A 7 -6.73 10.30 -35.55
N ILE A 8 -5.49 10.53 -35.99
CA ILE A 8 -4.30 10.02 -35.30
C ILE A 8 -4.19 10.63 -33.89
N ALA A 9 -4.42 11.94 -33.75
CA ALA A 9 -4.40 12.61 -32.45
C ALA A 9 -5.49 12.10 -31.49
N GLY A 10 -6.72 11.88 -31.99
CA GLY A 10 -7.82 11.32 -31.21
C GLY A 10 -7.54 9.88 -30.74
N GLY A 11 -6.98 9.04 -31.61
CA GLY A 11 -6.55 7.69 -31.26
C GLY A 11 -5.46 7.66 -30.17
N LEU A 12 -4.47 8.55 -30.28
CA LEU A 12 -3.39 8.68 -29.29
C LEU A 12 -3.92 9.12 -27.91
N LEU A 13 -4.83 10.08 -27.88
CA LEU A 13 -5.46 10.54 -26.63
C LEU A 13 -6.32 9.45 -25.97
N ALA A 14 -7.04 8.66 -26.77
CA ALA A 14 -7.82 7.53 -26.26
C ALA A 14 -6.91 6.44 -25.63
N LEU A 15 -5.75 6.16 -26.24
CA LEU A 15 -4.77 5.22 -25.68
C LEU A 15 -4.18 5.74 -24.35
N ILE A 16 -3.87 7.03 -24.27
CA ILE A 16 -3.40 7.67 -23.03
C ILE A 16 -4.48 7.55 -21.93
N ALA A 17 -5.74 7.82 -22.25
CA ALA A 17 -6.84 7.70 -21.29
C ALA A 17 -7.00 6.26 -20.76
N CYS A 18 -6.92 5.26 -21.64
CA CYS A 18 -6.90 3.84 -21.25
C CYS A 18 -5.72 3.49 -20.35
N TYR A 19 -4.52 4.00 -20.67
CA TYR A 19 -3.32 3.76 -19.87
C TYR A 19 -3.45 4.37 -18.46
N VAL A 20 -3.99 5.59 -18.35
CA VAL A 20 -4.29 6.23 -17.06
C VAL A 20 -5.28 5.38 -16.26
N GLY A 21 -6.34 4.86 -16.88
CA GLY A 21 -7.29 3.96 -16.24
C GLY A 21 -6.64 2.69 -15.67
N LEU A 22 -5.69 2.09 -16.40
CA LEU A 22 -4.91 0.95 -15.92
C LEU A 22 -4.01 1.30 -14.75
N LEU A 23 -3.36 2.48 -14.77
CA LEU A 23 -2.53 2.96 -13.65
C LEU A 23 -3.35 3.16 -12.39
N ILE A 24 -4.54 3.75 -12.50
CA ILE A 24 -5.45 3.93 -11.36
C ILE A 24 -5.83 2.58 -10.77
N LYS A 25 -6.24 1.62 -11.61
CA LYS A 25 -6.58 0.26 -11.16
C LYS A 25 -5.41 -0.43 -10.47
N ARG A 26 -4.19 -0.31 -11.02
CA ARG A 26 -2.96 -0.84 -10.39
C ARG A 26 -2.73 -0.21 -9.03
N ARG A 27 -2.86 1.12 -8.90
CA ARG A 27 -2.68 1.85 -7.64
C ARG A 27 -3.62 1.34 -6.54
N TYR A 28 -4.91 1.12 -6.84
CA TYR A 28 -5.85 0.58 -5.86
C TYR A 28 -5.50 -0.87 -5.46
N LYS A 29 -5.06 -1.69 -6.41
CA LYS A 29 -4.63 -3.06 -6.14
C LYS A 29 -3.39 -3.09 -5.23
N SER A 30 -2.37 -2.29 -5.52
CA SER A 30 -1.17 -2.18 -4.70
C SER A 30 -1.49 -1.74 -3.27
N ARG A 31 -2.52 -0.88 -3.06
CA ARG A 31 -2.91 -0.45 -1.70
C ARG A 31 -3.47 -1.60 -0.89
N ALA A 32 -4.31 -2.43 -1.51
CA ALA A 32 -4.83 -3.63 -0.87
C ALA A 32 -3.71 -4.64 -0.56
N GLU A 33 -2.75 -4.83 -1.47
CA GLU A 33 -1.58 -5.69 -1.26
C GLU A 33 -0.70 -5.18 -0.10
N TYR A 34 -0.48 -3.86 0.00
CA TYR A 34 0.27 -3.25 1.10
C TYR A 34 -0.34 -3.58 2.46
N TYR A 35 -1.65 -3.31 2.65
CA TYR A 35 -2.32 -3.60 3.92
C TYR A 35 -2.48 -5.09 4.19
N LYS A 36 -2.53 -5.92 3.15
CA LYS A 36 -2.48 -7.37 3.32
C LYS A 36 -1.14 -7.81 3.92
N SER A 37 -0.01 -7.35 3.38
CA SER A 37 1.31 -7.61 3.98
C SER A 37 1.42 -7.03 5.39
N ALA A 38 0.83 -5.84 5.66
CA ALA A 38 0.82 -5.24 7.00
C ALA A 38 0.06 -6.10 8.04
N CYS A 39 -1.12 -6.64 7.69
CA CYS A 39 -1.84 -7.57 8.55
C CYS A 39 -1.05 -8.85 8.80
N GLU A 40 -0.43 -9.41 7.76
CA GLU A 40 0.37 -10.64 7.89
C GLU A 40 1.58 -10.42 8.80
N PHE A 41 2.23 -9.26 8.71
CA PHE A 41 3.31 -8.88 9.61
C PHE A 41 2.83 -8.72 11.04
N ALA A 42 1.75 -7.98 11.28
CA ALA A 42 1.20 -7.80 12.63
C ALA A 42 0.86 -9.15 13.29
N LYS A 43 0.23 -10.07 12.55
CA LYS A 43 -0.06 -11.44 13.01
C LYS A 43 1.20 -12.25 13.29
N CYS A 44 2.21 -12.15 12.42
CA CYS A 44 3.49 -12.82 12.60
C CYS A 44 4.18 -12.35 13.89
N VAL A 45 4.25 -11.03 14.10
CA VAL A 45 4.84 -10.43 15.30
C VAL A 45 4.06 -10.79 16.55
N ALA A 46 2.72 -10.75 16.53
CA ALA A 46 1.88 -11.15 17.66
C ALA A 46 2.13 -12.61 18.06
N THR A 47 2.21 -13.51 17.08
CA THR A 47 2.41 -14.94 17.29
C THR A 47 3.80 -15.23 17.86
N GLU A 48 4.84 -14.66 17.27
CA GLU A 48 6.23 -14.86 17.69
C GLU A 48 6.50 -14.26 19.08
N LEU A 49 5.92 -13.08 19.37
CA LEU A 49 6.04 -12.44 20.68
C LEU A 49 5.29 -13.20 21.78
N SER A 50 4.11 -13.75 21.47
CA SER A 50 3.32 -14.57 22.38
C SER A 50 3.97 -15.93 22.67
N MET A 51 4.53 -16.59 21.65
CA MET A 51 4.96 -18.00 21.75
C MET A 51 6.45 -18.18 22.04
N LYS A 52 7.33 -17.42 21.39
CA LYS A 52 8.78 -17.72 21.35
C LYS A 52 9.66 -16.69 22.04
N LYS A 53 9.12 -15.53 22.43
CA LYS A 53 9.90 -14.38 22.97
C LYS A 53 11.09 -14.03 22.08
N THR A 54 10.96 -14.29 20.77
CA THR A 54 12.00 -14.01 19.77
C THR A 54 12.23 -12.50 19.71
N PRO A 55 13.48 -12.02 19.62
CA PRO A 55 13.76 -10.60 19.38
C PRO A 55 13.05 -10.12 18.11
N MET A 56 12.41 -8.95 18.17
CA MET A 56 11.64 -8.41 17.05
C MET A 56 12.43 -8.21 15.74
N PRO A 57 13.73 -7.86 15.77
CA PRO A 57 14.54 -7.81 14.54
C PRO A 57 14.59 -9.16 13.81
N ASP A 58 14.72 -10.27 14.53
CA ASP A 58 14.81 -11.62 13.94
C ASP A 58 13.48 -12.06 13.33
N VAL A 59 12.37 -11.65 13.96
CA VAL A 59 11.00 -11.87 13.42
C VAL A 59 10.82 -11.10 12.12
N ALA A 60 11.27 -9.84 12.06
CA ALA A 60 11.20 -9.03 10.86
C ALA A 60 12.11 -9.56 9.74
N GLU A 61 13.34 -9.98 10.05
CA GLU A 61 14.22 -10.62 9.06
C GLU A 61 13.62 -11.91 8.51
N THR A 62 12.97 -12.71 9.36
CA THR A 62 12.27 -13.92 8.92
C THR A 62 11.07 -13.60 8.03
N PHE A 63 10.32 -12.55 8.36
CA PHE A 63 9.22 -12.08 7.53
C PHE A 63 9.70 -11.60 6.14
N LEU A 64 10.84 -10.92 6.08
CA LEU A 64 11.40 -10.40 4.82
C LEU A 64 11.94 -11.49 3.88
N LYS A 65 12.30 -12.67 4.38
CA LYS A 65 12.83 -13.76 3.56
C LYS A 65 11.85 -14.19 2.46
N GLY A 66 12.21 -13.92 1.20
CA GLY A 66 11.42 -14.30 0.04
C GLY A 66 10.23 -13.39 -0.27
N ARG A 67 10.07 -12.26 0.44
CA ARG A 67 9.03 -11.27 0.18
C ARG A 67 9.66 -10.01 -0.41
N ASN A 68 9.01 -9.43 -1.42
CA ASN A 68 9.45 -8.20 -2.04
C ASN A 68 8.22 -7.36 -2.41
N GLY A 69 8.00 -6.27 -1.68
CA GLY A 69 6.83 -5.41 -1.84
C GLY A 69 7.01 -4.07 -1.13
N ASP A 70 6.05 -3.16 -1.31
CA ASP A 70 6.14 -1.80 -0.77
C ASP A 70 6.08 -1.77 0.77
N PHE A 71 5.36 -2.74 1.38
CA PHE A 71 5.32 -2.88 2.84
C PHE A 71 6.62 -3.48 3.36
N GLU A 72 7.16 -4.49 2.69
CA GLU A 72 8.42 -5.13 3.02
C GLU A 72 9.57 -4.12 3.04
N LYS A 73 9.64 -3.19 2.08
CA LYS A 73 10.60 -2.06 2.12
C LYS A 73 10.42 -1.16 3.34
N THR A 74 9.19 -0.99 3.81
CA THR A 74 8.90 -0.22 5.04
C THR A 74 9.47 -0.95 6.26
N VAL A 75 9.31 -2.27 6.31
CA VAL A 75 9.89 -3.13 7.36
C VAL A 75 11.42 -3.13 7.30
N GLU A 76 12.03 -3.20 6.12
CA GLU A 76 13.49 -3.06 5.94
C GLU A 76 14.00 -1.73 6.49
N THR A 77 13.33 -0.63 6.13
CA THR A 77 13.69 0.71 6.62
C THR A 77 13.59 0.77 8.15
N TRP A 78 12.55 0.18 8.73
CA TRP A 78 12.40 0.08 10.18
C TRP A 78 13.51 -0.76 10.81
N LEU A 79 13.87 -1.91 10.22
CA LEU A 79 14.92 -2.78 10.71
C LEU A 79 16.27 -2.07 10.73
N ASP A 80 16.60 -1.34 9.66
CA ASP A 80 17.84 -0.56 9.56
C ASP A 80 17.93 0.55 10.61
N LEU A 81 16.81 1.22 10.89
CA LEU A 81 16.73 2.24 11.94
C LEU A 81 16.84 1.61 13.33
N ALA A 82 16.16 0.49 13.57
CA ALA A 82 16.22 -0.25 14.83
C ALA A 82 17.65 -0.71 15.13
N LYS A 83 18.39 -1.22 14.13
CA LYS A 83 19.81 -1.58 14.24
C LYS A 83 20.71 -0.39 14.60
N LYS A 84 20.32 0.82 14.22
CA LYS A 84 21.02 2.08 14.55
C LYS A 84 20.54 2.72 15.85
N GLY A 85 19.58 2.11 16.56
CA GLY A 85 18.97 2.68 17.76
C GLY A 85 18.09 3.91 17.48
N GLN A 86 17.68 4.12 16.24
CA GLN A 86 16.83 5.22 15.81
C GLN A 86 15.36 4.83 15.83
N THR A 87 14.49 5.81 16.02
CA THR A 87 13.05 5.63 16.01
C THR A 87 12.48 5.83 14.62
N PHE A 88 11.60 4.94 14.18
CA PHE A 88 10.86 5.12 12.94
C PHE A 88 9.85 6.25 13.08
N VAL A 89 9.93 7.24 12.19
CA VAL A 89 9.07 8.44 12.17
C VAL A 89 8.35 8.58 10.82
N TYR A 90 7.43 9.53 10.74
CA TYR A 90 6.61 9.78 9.56
C TYR A 90 7.45 9.95 8.28
N GLU A 91 8.58 10.68 8.34
CA GLU A 91 9.44 10.89 7.17
C GLU A 91 10.04 9.59 6.61
N ASN A 92 10.16 8.53 7.42
CA ASN A 92 10.66 7.24 6.95
C ASN A 92 9.62 6.45 6.16
N THR A 93 8.34 6.88 6.18
CA THR A 93 7.27 6.23 5.41
C THR A 93 7.26 6.76 3.97
N LEU A 94 8.27 6.38 3.20
CA LEU A 94 8.48 6.79 1.79
C LEU A 94 7.56 6.04 0.80
N VAL A 95 6.33 5.74 1.21
CA VAL A 95 5.34 5.04 0.40
C VAL A 95 4.39 6.05 -0.24
N SER A 96 4.55 6.32 -1.54
CA SER A 96 3.72 7.28 -2.30
C SER A 96 2.26 6.83 -2.45
N LEU A 97 1.98 5.59 -2.08
CA LEU A 97 0.70 4.91 -2.19
C LEU A 97 -0.27 5.23 -1.04
N LEU A 98 0.27 5.60 0.12
CA LEU A 98 -0.47 5.88 1.34
C LEU A 98 -0.84 7.36 1.46
N LYS A 99 -1.99 7.64 2.06
CA LYS A 99 -2.40 8.99 2.48
C LYS A 99 -1.61 9.44 3.72
N ASN A 100 -1.62 10.73 4.02
CA ASN A 100 -0.85 11.28 5.16
C ASN A 100 -1.31 10.70 6.52
N ASP A 101 -2.62 10.51 6.72
CA ASP A 101 -3.16 9.85 7.91
C ASP A 101 -2.68 8.40 8.04
N GLU A 102 -2.63 7.69 6.92
CA GLU A 102 -2.20 6.29 6.85
C GLU A 102 -0.70 6.15 7.13
N LYS A 103 0.12 7.05 6.60
CA LYS A 103 1.55 7.11 6.91
C LYS A 103 1.80 7.35 8.40
N LYS A 104 1.00 8.23 9.02
CA LYS A 104 1.09 8.47 10.46
C LYS A 104 0.75 7.20 11.25
N GLN A 105 -0.32 6.49 10.88
CA GLN A 105 -0.68 5.22 11.52
C GLN A 105 0.42 4.16 11.41
N ILE A 106 1.06 4.04 10.24
CA ILE A 106 2.19 3.13 10.03
C ILE A 106 3.39 3.55 10.88
N ALA A 107 3.71 4.84 10.94
CA ALA A 107 4.80 5.34 11.77
C ALA A 107 4.53 5.09 13.26
N ASP A 108 3.31 5.38 13.73
CA ASP A 108 2.89 5.16 15.12
C ASP A 108 3.03 3.67 15.51
N PHE A 109 2.59 2.76 14.63
CA PHE A 109 2.77 1.32 14.80
C PHE A 109 4.25 0.95 14.98
N PHE A 110 5.11 1.27 14.00
CA PHE A 110 6.52 0.90 14.03
C PHE A 110 7.32 1.60 15.14
N SER A 111 6.91 2.81 15.55
CA SER A 111 7.59 3.58 16.60
C SER A 111 7.41 2.99 18.00
N ALA A 112 6.32 2.25 18.24
CA ALA A 112 6.00 1.65 19.53
C ALA A 112 6.54 0.23 19.69
N LEU A 113 6.83 -0.45 18.57
CA LEU A 113 7.42 -1.78 18.57
C LEU A 113 8.77 -1.81 19.31
N GLY A 114 8.88 -2.68 20.32
CA GLY A 114 10.12 -2.97 21.05
C GLY A 114 10.47 -1.99 22.17
N LYS A 115 9.58 -1.05 22.50
CA LYS A 115 9.80 -0.04 23.56
C LYS A 115 8.97 -0.24 24.82
N THR A 116 7.90 -1.03 24.74
CA THR A 116 6.92 -1.19 25.83
C THR A 116 7.02 -2.57 26.48
N ALA A 117 6.36 -2.74 27.62
CA ALA A 117 6.19 -4.06 28.23
C ALA A 117 5.45 -5.02 27.27
N LEU A 118 5.66 -6.33 27.44
CA LEU A 118 5.16 -7.34 26.51
C LEU A 118 3.63 -7.32 26.37
N ASP A 119 2.89 -7.15 27.47
CA ASP A 119 1.42 -7.11 27.47
C ASP A 119 0.88 -5.85 26.77
N ASP A 120 1.49 -4.69 27.03
CA ASP A 120 1.16 -3.43 26.35
C ASP A 120 1.48 -3.53 24.85
N GLN A 121 2.58 -4.19 24.51
CA GLN A 121 3.01 -4.37 23.13
C GLN A 121 2.07 -5.31 22.37
N LEU A 122 1.63 -6.40 22.99
CA LEU A 122 0.62 -7.30 22.40
C LEU A 122 -0.72 -6.59 22.19
N SER A 123 -1.14 -5.77 23.16
CA SER A 123 -2.35 -4.95 23.06
C SER A 123 -2.23 -3.93 21.91
N HIS A 124 -1.08 -3.29 21.77
CA HIS A 124 -0.78 -2.36 20.68
C HIS A 124 -0.81 -3.06 19.31
N ILE A 125 -0.15 -4.22 19.18
CA ILE A 125 -0.15 -5.01 17.95
C ILE A 125 -1.57 -5.45 17.59
N GLY A 126 -2.34 -5.95 18.56
CA GLY A 126 -3.74 -6.36 18.34
C GLY A 126 -4.65 -5.21 17.92
N TYR A 127 -4.46 -4.02 18.48
CA TYR A 127 -5.16 -2.82 18.00
C TYR A 127 -4.84 -2.53 16.53
N TYR A 128 -3.55 -2.50 16.17
CA TYR A 128 -3.13 -2.21 14.80
C TYR A 128 -3.46 -3.31 13.80
N GLU A 129 -3.53 -4.58 14.22
CA GLU A 129 -4.03 -5.68 13.41
C GLU A 129 -5.46 -5.40 12.92
N ASN A 130 -6.36 -4.99 13.84
CA ASN A 130 -7.73 -4.62 13.53
C ASN A 130 -7.80 -3.36 12.63
N VAL A 131 -6.94 -2.37 12.89
CA VAL A 131 -6.84 -1.16 12.03
C VAL A 131 -6.41 -1.54 10.61
N PHE A 132 -5.37 -2.36 10.47
CA PHE A 132 -4.88 -2.81 9.16
C PHE A 132 -5.90 -3.68 8.45
N GLU A 133 -6.63 -4.54 9.16
CA GLU A 133 -7.68 -5.37 8.57
C GLU A 133 -8.85 -4.52 8.07
N SER A 134 -9.29 -3.53 8.85
CA SER A 134 -10.32 -2.57 8.43
C SER A 134 -9.87 -1.78 7.18
N LYS A 135 -8.62 -1.32 7.16
CA LYS A 135 -8.05 -0.58 6.02
C LYS A 135 -7.89 -1.48 4.79
N ARG A 136 -7.47 -2.73 4.97
CA ARG A 136 -7.40 -3.74 3.92
C ARG A 136 -8.78 -3.98 3.30
N ALA A 137 -9.80 -4.24 4.12
CA ALA A 137 -11.15 -4.48 3.65
C ALA A 137 -11.70 -3.29 2.85
N LYS A 138 -11.47 -2.06 3.34
CA LYS A 138 -11.82 -0.84 2.61
C LYS A 138 -11.08 -0.74 1.27
N CYS A 139 -9.77 -0.98 1.24
CA CYS A 139 -8.98 -0.93 0.00
C CYS A 139 -9.37 -2.02 -1.00
N GLU A 140 -9.72 -3.22 -0.54
CA GLU A 140 -10.23 -4.30 -1.39
C GLU A 140 -11.60 -3.95 -1.98
N ASP A 141 -12.51 -3.38 -1.18
CA ASP A 141 -13.82 -2.92 -1.65
C ASP A 141 -13.71 -1.75 -2.64
N GLU A 142 -12.87 -0.76 -2.32
CA GLU A 142 -12.52 0.35 -3.23
C GLU A 142 -11.91 -0.19 -4.53
N SER A 143 -10.98 -1.13 -4.47
CA SER A 143 -10.36 -1.73 -5.66
C SER A 143 -11.39 -2.43 -6.56
N LYS A 144 -12.33 -3.18 -5.96
CA LYS A 144 -13.40 -3.86 -6.71
C LYS A 144 -14.40 -2.88 -7.33
N LYS A 145 -14.88 -1.92 -6.55
CA LYS A 145 -15.91 -0.95 -6.99
C LYS A 145 -15.33 0.11 -7.91
N LEU A 146 -14.29 0.80 -7.44
CA LEU A 146 -13.71 1.96 -8.10
C LEU A 146 -12.74 1.55 -9.22
N GLY A 147 -11.95 0.49 -9.04
CA GLY A 147 -10.99 0.06 -10.06
C GLY A 147 -11.65 -0.34 -11.39
N GLY A 148 -12.80 -1.02 -11.33
CA GLY A 148 -13.60 -1.34 -12.52
C GLY A 148 -14.33 -0.13 -13.08
N MET A 149 -14.90 0.71 -12.21
CA MET A 149 -15.67 1.89 -12.61
C MET A 149 -14.80 2.96 -13.27
N TYR A 150 -13.66 3.32 -12.68
CA TYR A 150 -12.74 4.31 -13.25
C TYR A 150 -12.16 3.86 -14.57
N PHE A 151 -11.85 2.57 -14.74
CA PHE A 151 -11.43 2.04 -16.03
C PHE A 151 -12.51 2.23 -17.10
N LYS A 152 -13.77 1.89 -16.79
CA LYS A 152 -14.91 2.10 -17.69
C LYS A 152 -15.12 3.59 -18.03
N LEU A 153 -14.99 4.48 -17.04
CA LEU A 153 -15.09 5.93 -17.25
C LEU A 153 -13.97 6.46 -18.17
N CYS A 154 -12.73 6.02 -17.98
CA CYS A 154 -11.61 6.40 -18.85
C CYS A 154 -11.79 5.89 -20.28
N VAL A 155 -12.32 4.67 -20.46
CA VAL A 155 -12.65 4.11 -21.78
C VAL A 155 -13.76 4.93 -22.46
N LEU A 156 -14.85 5.24 -21.74
CA LEU A 156 -15.95 6.07 -22.25
C LEU A 156 -15.47 7.47 -22.63
N LEU A 157 -14.62 8.08 -21.81
CA LEU A 157 -14.00 9.37 -22.09
C LEU A 157 -13.13 9.31 -23.35
N GLY A 158 -12.30 8.26 -23.50
CA GLY A 158 -11.47 8.06 -24.68
C GLY A 158 -12.29 7.93 -25.96
N ILE A 159 -13.40 7.19 -25.91
CA ILE A 159 -14.35 7.07 -27.04
C ILE A 159 -15.02 8.43 -27.32
N ALA A 160 -15.47 9.16 -26.29
CA ALA A 160 -16.08 10.47 -26.47
C ALA A 160 -15.11 11.49 -27.11
N ILE A 161 -13.85 11.50 -26.69
CA ILE A 161 -12.79 12.34 -27.29
C ILE A 161 -12.58 11.96 -28.76
N MET A 162 -12.58 10.66 -29.07
CA MET A 162 -12.47 10.18 -30.45
C MET A 162 -13.65 10.66 -31.29
N LEU A 163 -14.89 10.61 -30.79
CA LEU A 163 -16.08 11.08 -31.50
C LEU A 163 -16.13 12.59 -31.72
N ILE A 164 -15.54 13.39 -30.82
CA ILE A 164 -15.49 14.86 -30.97
C ILE A 164 -14.41 15.28 -31.97
N LEU A 165 -13.32 14.52 -32.06
CA LEU A 165 -12.16 14.83 -32.91
C LEU A 165 -12.19 14.17 -34.29
N ALA A 166 -12.94 13.07 -34.44
CA ALA A 166 -13.23 12.41 -35.71
C ALA A 166 -14.19 13.25 -36.54
#